data_AF-A0A1Q6M7Y3-F1
#
_entry.id   AF-A0A1Q6M7Y3-F1
#
_cell.length_a   1.000
_cell.length_b   1.000
_cell.length_c   1.000
_cell.angle_alpha   90.00
_cell.angle_beta   90.00
_cell.angle_gamma   90.00
#
_symmetry.space_group_name_H-M   'P 1'
#
loop_
_entity.id
_entity.type
_entity.pdbx_description
1 polymer ?
#
loop_
_entity_poly.entity_id
_entity_poly.type
_entity_poly.pdbx_seq_one_letter_code
_entity_poly.pdbx_strand_id
1 'polypeptide(L)'
;MNNIIYDDLDNLISEIIASTDFLRLKELKKIIDEKYKKEIWTFKRAESIYNDALPNKNYYKDFDKISLNLSNAKNVLYSMPEVIEYKILEEKINKMLISLSNDIANIMSNKFKKKKIIG
;
A
#
# COMPACT_ATOMS: atom_id res chain seq x y z
N MET A 1 18.33 18.31 -24.11
CA MET A 1 16.98 17.99 -24.64
C MET A 1 16.09 17.75 -23.43
N ASN A 2 15.23 18.71 -23.09
CA ASN A 2 14.21 18.48 -22.07
C ASN A 2 13.22 17.48 -22.63
N ASN A 3 13.06 16.37 -21.94
CA ASN A 3 12.11 15.36 -22.33
C ASN A 3 10.80 15.72 -21.65
N ILE A 4 9.97 16.49 -22.39
CA ILE A 4 8.72 17.12 -21.92
C ILE A 4 7.82 16.13 -21.15
N ILE A 5 7.86 14.84 -21.51
CA ILE A 5 7.09 13.78 -20.85
C ILE A 5 7.56 13.55 -19.41
N TYR A 6 8.86 13.60 -19.13
CA TYR A 6 9.38 13.45 -17.77
C TYR A 6 9.12 14.70 -16.94
N ASP A 7 9.24 15.90 -17.53
CA ASP A 7 8.95 17.16 -16.84
C ASP A 7 7.47 17.22 -16.40
N ASP A 8 6.54 16.80 -17.27
CA ASP A 8 5.09 16.73 -16.94
C ASP A 8 4.79 15.66 -15.88
N LEU A 9 5.51 14.54 -15.90
CA LEU A 9 5.37 13.49 -14.89
C LEU A 9 5.87 13.97 -13.52
N ASP A 10 7.02 14.66 -13.47
CA ASP A 10 7.58 15.21 -12.24
C ASP A 10 6.67 16.28 -11.62
N ASN A 11 6.00 17.09 -12.45
CA ASN A 11 4.97 18.04 -11.99
C ASN A 11 3.79 17.29 -11.34
N LEU A 12 3.27 16.25 -12.00
CA LEU A 12 2.16 15.44 -11.49
C LEU A 12 2.52 14.74 -10.16
N ILE A 13 3.75 14.21 -10.05
CA ILE A 13 4.26 13.63 -8.82
C ILE A 13 4.32 14.69 -7.71
N SER A 14 4.78 15.90 -8.04
CA SER A 14 4.88 17.00 -7.08
C SER A 14 3.51 17.42 -6.56
N GLU A 15 2.50 17.49 -7.43
CA GLU A 15 1.11 17.76 -7.05
C GLU A 15 0.55 16.69 -6.10
N ILE A 16 0.79 15.41 -6.39
CA ILE A 16 0.35 14.29 -5.55
C ILE A 16 1.02 14.37 -4.17
N ILE A 17 2.32 14.63 -4.11
CA ILE A 17 3.08 14.74 -2.85
C ILE A 17 2.63 15.96 -2.04
N ALA A 18 2.24 17.05 -2.69
CA ALA A 18 1.71 18.25 -2.05
C ALA A 18 0.25 18.13 -1.61
N SER A 19 -0.46 17.07 -2.03
CA SER A 19 -1.86 16.87 -1.67
C SER A 19 -2.05 16.70 -0.15
N THR A 20 -3.18 17.19 0.35
CA THR A 20 -3.54 17.11 1.78
C THR A 20 -3.60 15.66 2.26
N ASP A 21 -4.14 14.76 1.44
CA ASP A 21 -4.21 13.32 1.74
C ASP A 21 -2.81 12.71 1.90
N PHE A 22 -1.87 13.04 1.00
CA PHE A 22 -0.50 12.49 1.07
C PHE A 22 0.29 13.05 2.26
N LEU A 23 0.14 14.34 2.55
CA LEU A 23 0.73 14.97 3.73
C LEU A 23 0.21 14.34 5.01
N ARG A 24 -1.11 14.10 5.11
CA ARG A 24 -1.74 13.42 6.24
C ARG A 24 -1.27 11.97 6.37
N LEU A 25 -1.15 11.24 5.25
CA LEU A 25 -0.61 9.88 5.24
C LEU A 25 0.81 9.82 5.84
N LYS A 26 1.67 10.80 5.47
CA LYS A 26 3.04 10.91 6.00
C LYS A 26 3.06 11.23 7.50
N GLU A 27 2.19 12.13 7.94
CA GLU A 27 2.03 12.47 9.35
C GLU A 27 1.59 11.25 10.17
N LEU A 28 0.54 10.55 9.73
CA LEU A 28 0.04 9.33 10.36
C LEU A 28 1.12 8.26 10.45
N LYS A 29 1.95 8.10 9.42
CA LYS A 29 3.06 7.14 9.46
C LYS A 29 4.00 7.42 10.63
N LYS A 30 4.35 8.69 10.83
CA LYS A 30 5.21 9.12 11.95
C LYS A 30 4.53 8.86 13.29
N ILE A 31 3.26 9.25 13.43
CA ILE A 31 2.48 9.02 14.66
C ILE A 31 2.43 7.53 14.99
N ILE A 32 2.15 6.68 14.01
CA ILE A 32 2.07 5.23 14.18
C ILE A 32 3.42 4.64 14.63
N ASP A 33 4.51 5.04 13.99
CA ASP A 33 5.85 4.53 14.32
C ASP A 33 6.31 4.92 15.73
N GLU A 34 5.91 6.10 16.20
CA GLU A 34 6.25 6.61 17.53
C GLU A 34 5.33 6.05 18.61
N LYS A 35 4.00 6.08 18.37
CA LYS A 35 2.97 5.73 19.35
C LYS A 35 2.75 4.23 19.51
N TYR A 36 2.81 3.47 18.42
CA TYR A 36 2.45 2.04 18.37
C TYR A 36 3.65 1.11 18.19
N LYS A 37 4.84 1.57 18.59
CA LYS A 37 6.09 0.83 18.43
C LYS A 37 6.03 -0.59 19.01
N LYS A 38 5.38 -0.75 20.17
CA LYS A 38 5.24 -2.04 20.85
C LYS A 38 4.34 -2.98 20.04
N GLU A 39 3.17 -2.52 19.63
CA GLU A 39 2.19 -3.26 18.85
C GLU A 39 2.76 -3.67 17.49
N ILE A 40 3.49 -2.76 16.82
CA ILE A 40 4.23 -3.05 15.59
C ILE A 40 5.25 -4.17 15.82
N TRP A 41 6.02 -4.10 16.90
CA TRP A 41 7.02 -5.12 17.20
C TRP A 41 6.39 -6.48 17.52
N THR A 42 5.31 -6.50 18.31
CA THR A 42 4.52 -7.71 18.59
C THR A 42 3.98 -8.33 17.30
N PHE A 43 3.37 -7.51 16.42
CA PHE A 43 2.87 -7.97 15.13
C PHE A 43 3.97 -8.55 14.25
N LYS A 44 5.08 -7.82 14.04
CA LYS A 44 6.22 -8.29 13.22
C LYS A 44 6.84 -9.57 13.76
N ARG A 45 6.94 -9.71 15.08
CA ARG A 45 7.44 -10.93 15.70
C ARG A 45 6.50 -12.11 15.46
N ALA A 46 5.20 -11.92 15.66
CA ALA A 46 4.21 -12.97 15.41
C ALA A 46 4.17 -13.36 13.92
N GLU A 47 4.32 -12.38 13.02
CA GLU A 47 4.39 -12.59 11.57
C GLU A 47 5.62 -13.39 11.17
N SER A 48 6.81 -13.07 11.71
CA SER A 48 8.02 -13.84 11.47
C SER A 48 7.85 -15.31 11.91
N ILE A 49 7.39 -15.55 13.14
CA ILE A 49 7.20 -16.91 13.66
C ILE A 49 6.21 -17.70 12.82
N TYR A 50 5.11 -17.06 12.40
CA TYR A 50 4.13 -17.68 11.52
C TYR A 50 4.72 -18.02 10.15
N ASN A 51 5.44 -17.08 9.52
CA ASN A 51 6.04 -17.29 8.21
C ASN A 51 7.13 -18.36 8.22
N ASP A 52 7.87 -18.49 9.32
CA ASP A 52 8.86 -19.56 9.51
C ASP A 52 8.18 -20.93 9.67
N ALA A 53 7.05 -20.98 10.39
CA ALA A 53 6.30 -22.21 10.64
C ALA A 53 5.44 -22.65 9.44
N LEU A 54 4.92 -21.72 8.64
CA LEU A 54 3.92 -21.97 7.59
C LEU A 54 4.38 -23.00 6.53
N PRO A 55 5.60 -22.95 5.97
CA PRO A 55 6.08 -23.94 5.01
C PRO A 55 6.04 -25.37 5.56
N ASN A 56 6.23 -25.51 6.88
CA ASN A 56 6.36 -26.78 7.58
C ASN A 56 5.24 -26.97 8.62
N LYS A 57 4.04 -26.39 8.39
CA LYS A 57 2.97 -26.31 9.39
C LYS A 57 2.62 -27.64 10.07
N ASN A 58 2.72 -28.75 9.35
CA ASN A 58 2.38 -30.09 9.84
C ASN A 58 3.38 -30.61 10.89
N TYR A 59 4.58 -30.04 10.96
CA TYR A 59 5.61 -30.38 11.96
C TYR A 59 5.43 -29.61 13.28
N TYR A 60 4.66 -28.52 13.28
CA TYR A 60 4.41 -27.69 14.46
C TYR A 60 3.09 -28.11 15.13
N LYS A 61 3.20 -28.82 16.27
CA LYS A 61 2.02 -29.26 17.06
C LYS A 61 1.17 -28.10 17.58
N ASP A 62 1.74 -26.91 17.63
CA ASP A 62 1.13 -25.68 18.13
C ASP A 62 0.89 -24.63 17.02
N PHE A 63 0.88 -25.05 15.75
CA PHE A 63 0.67 -24.14 14.63
C PHE A 63 -0.60 -23.30 14.75
N ASP A 64 -1.70 -23.87 15.24
CA ASP A 64 -2.95 -23.13 15.47
C ASP A 64 -2.77 -21.99 16.48
N LYS A 65 -1.93 -22.18 17.51
CA LYS A 65 -1.59 -21.11 18.47
C LYS A 65 -0.74 -20.04 17.81
N ILE A 66 0.20 -20.42 16.94
CA ILE A 66 1.04 -19.48 16.18
C ILE A 66 0.14 -18.62 15.27
N SER A 67 -0.78 -19.24 14.55
CA SER A 67 -1.76 -18.54 13.69
C SER A 67 -2.66 -17.61 14.49
N LEU A 68 -3.19 -18.07 15.63
CA LEU A 68 -4.01 -17.26 16.52
C LEU A 68 -3.24 -16.06 17.08
N ASN A 69 -1.97 -16.23 17.45
CA ASN A 69 -1.12 -15.14 17.94
C ASN A 69 -0.89 -14.07 16.88
N LEU A 70 -0.65 -14.46 15.61
CA LEU A 70 -0.56 -13.53 14.49
C LEU A 70 -1.88 -12.76 14.30
N SER A 71 -3.01 -13.48 14.27
CA SER A 71 -4.33 -12.88 14.13
C SER A 71 -4.62 -11.86 15.23
N ASN A 72 -4.36 -12.21 16.49
CA ASN A 72 -4.56 -11.32 17.63
C ASN A 72 -3.65 -10.08 17.56
N ALA A 73 -2.36 -10.27 17.29
CA ALA A 73 -1.42 -9.14 17.18
C ALA A 73 -1.80 -8.19 16.03
N LYS A 74 -2.26 -8.75 14.91
CA LYS A 74 -2.80 -7.97 13.78
C LYS A 74 -4.03 -7.17 14.20
N ASN A 75 -5.01 -7.81 14.84
CA ASN A 75 -6.24 -7.15 15.26
C ASN A 75 -5.97 -6.00 16.25
N VAL A 76 -5.04 -6.20 17.19
CA VAL A 76 -4.63 -5.13 18.12
C VAL A 76 -4.05 -3.94 17.36
N LEU A 77 -3.07 -4.15 16.47
CA LEU A 77 -2.45 -3.04 15.73
C LEU A 77 -3.44 -2.36 14.77
N TYR A 78 -4.25 -3.14 14.07
CA TYR A 78 -5.14 -2.65 13.00
C TYR A 78 -6.44 -2.05 13.53
N SER A 79 -6.74 -2.19 14.83
CA SER A 79 -7.85 -1.50 15.48
C SER A 79 -7.47 -0.13 16.02
N MET A 80 -6.20 0.27 15.94
CA MET A 80 -5.75 1.58 16.40
C MET A 80 -6.29 2.70 15.50
N PRO A 81 -6.85 3.80 16.04
CA PRO A 81 -7.52 4.83 15.25
C PRO A 81 -6.66 5.41 14.12
N GLU A 82 -5.40 5.75 14.41
CA GLU A 82 -4.48 6.31 13.41
C GLU A 82 -4.07 5.27 12.37
N VAL A 83 -4.00 3.97 12.72
CA VAL A 83 -3.72 2.89 11.76
C VAL A 83 -4.92 2.67 10.83
N ILE A 84 -6.14 2.74 11.35
CA ILE A 84 -7.38 2.69 10.54
C ILE A 84 -7.39 3.86 9.55
N GLU A 85 -7.18 5.08 10.03
CA GLU A 85 -7.14 6.27 9.19
C GLU A 85 -6.06 6.16 8.11
N TYR A 86 -4.85 5.71 8.49
CA TYR A 86 -3.75 5.50 7.57
C TYR A 86 -4.13 4.52 6.45
N LYS A 87 -4.77 3.41 6.80
CA LYS A 87 -5.18 2.39 5.81
C LYS A 87 -6.25 2.90 4.84
N ILE A 88 -7.20 3.70 5.33
CA ILE A 88 -8.22 4.33 4.47
C ILE A 88 -7.56 5.30 3.48
N LEU A 89 -6.63 6.14 3.95
CA LEU A 89 -5.92 7.09 3.09
C LEU A 89 -4.97 6.39 2.11
N GLU A 90 -4.27 5.35 2.55
CA GLU A 90 -3.42 4.51 1.69
C GLU A 90 -4.23 3.91 0.55
N GLU A 91 -5.40 3.35 0.83
CA GLU A 91 -6.28 2.78 -0.19
C GLU A 91 -6.83 3.85 -1.15
N LYS A 92 -7.22 5.02 -0.62
CA LYS A 92 -7.69 6.15 -1.43
C LYS A 92 -6.62 6.61 -2.43
N ILE A 93 -5.39 6.82 -1.95
CA ILE A 93 -4.26 7.24 -2.79
C ILE A 93 -3.93 6.15 -3.81
N ASN A 94 -3.91 4.87 -3.40
CA ASN A 94 -3.64 3.78 -4.33
C ASN A 94 -4.69 3.67 -5.45
N LYS A 95 -5.98 3.83 -5.12
CA LYS A 95 -7.07 3.87 -6.11
C LYS A 95 -6.90 5.02 -7.11
N MET A 96 -6.53 6.21 -6.61
CA MET A 96 -6.23 7.37 -7.46
C MET A 96 -5.07 7.08 -8.42
N LEU A 97 -3.96 6.51 -7.93
CA LEU A 97 -2.79 6.17 -8.75
C LEU A 97 -3.11 5.11 -9.82
N ILE A 98 -3.91 4.09 -9.47
CA ILE A 98 -4.38 3.09 -10.42
C ILE A 98 -5.27 3.73 -11.50
N SER A 99 -6.20 4.60 -11.12
CA SER A 99 -7.06 5.32 -12.07
C SER A 99 -6.22 6.15 -13.04
N LEU A 100 -5.28 6.93 -12.53
CA LEU A 100 -4.38 7.74 -13.33
C LEU A 100 -3.56 6.89 -14.32
N SER A 101 -3.03 5.76 -13.86
CA SER A 101 -2.29 4.82 -14.72
C SER A 101 -3.17 4.28 -15.85
N ASN A 102 -4.41 3.90 -15.54
CA ASN A 102 -5.37 3.43 -16.53
C ASN A 102 -5.75 4.53 -17.54
N ASP A 103 -5.92 5.78 -17.08
CA ASP A 103 -6.24 6.92 -17.95
C ASP A 103 -5.11 7.20 -18.94
N ILE A 104 -3.86 7.20 -18.47
CA ILE A 104 -2.67 7.32 -19.33
C ILE A 104 -2.63 6.18 -20.35
N ALA A 105 -2.82 4.93 -19.92
CA ALA A 105 -2.82 3.77 -20.80
C ALA A 105 -3.94 3.84 -21.87
N ASN A 106 -5.13 4.30 -21.49
CA ASN A 106 -6.28 4.47 -22.39
C ASN A 106 -6.05 5.56 -23.44
N ILE A 107 -5.51 6.72 -23.03
CA ILE A 107 -5.18 7.81 -23.94
C ILE A 107 -4.15 7.34 -24.97
N MET A 108 -3.10 6.66 -24.52
CA MET A 108 -2.08 6.11 -25.40
C MET A 108 -2.69 5.07 -26.36
N SER A 109 -3.44 4.10 -25.84
CA SER A 109 -4.09 3.06 -26.66
C SER A 109 -5.01 3.64 -27.74
N ASN A 110 -5.76 4.70 -27.43
CA ASN A 110 -6.62 5.38 -28.41
C ASN A 110 -5.83 6.10 -29.51
N LYS A 111 -4.63 6.62 -29.21
CA LYS A 111 -3.74 7.24 -30.21
C LYS A 111 -3.08 6.22 -31.14
N PHE A 112 -2.93 4.96 -30.71
CA PHE A 112 -2.33 3.87 -31.51
C PHE A 112 -3.34 2.96 -32.23
N LYS A 113 -4.66 3.21 -32.12
CA LYS A 113 -5.65 2.47 -32.91
C LYS A 113 -5.38 2.70 -34.41
N LYS A 114 -4.82 1.68 -35.08
CA LYS A 114 -4.67 1.63 -36.55
C LYS A 114 -5.99 2.03 -37.21
N LYS A 115 -5.94 2.99 -38.14
CA LYS A 115 -6.99 3.18 -39.16
C LYS A 115 -7.36 1.77 -39.67
N LYS A 116 -8.61 1.33 -39.48
CA LYS A 116 -9.10 0.13 -40.17
C LYS A 116 -8.85 0.37 -41.65
N ILE A 117 -7.91 -0.36 -42.24
CA ILE A 117 -7.84 -0.49 -43.69
C ILE A 117 -9.05 -1.37 -43.99
N ILE A 118 -10.16 -0.73 -44.36
CA ILE A 118 -11.32 -1.41 -44.92
C ILE A 118 -10.83 -1.91 -46.28
N GLY A 119 -10.63 -3.23 -46.39
CA GLY A 119 -10.35 -3.90 -47.66
C GLY A 119 -11.60 -4.00 -48.52
#